data_AF-K2CUM8-F1
#
_entry.id   AF-K2CUM8-F1
#
_cell.length_a   1.000
_cell.length_b   1.000
_cell.length_c   1.000
_cell.angle_alpha   90.00
_cell.angle_beta   90.00
_cell.angle_gamma   90.00
#
_symmetry.space_group_name_H-M   'P 1'
#
loop_
_entity.id
_entity.type
_entity.pdbx_description
1 polymer ?
#
loop_
_entity_poly.entity_id
_entity_poly.type
_entity_poly.pdbx_seq_one_letter_code
_entity_poly.pdbx_strand_id
1 'polypeptide(L)'
;MTALFIGLMSGTSLDGVDGVLADFSTTPIAVRAHVSAALEPALKAELLALNQPGINELHRAALAANALMRVYASVVKQLLAMTSLAPGQITAIGAHGQTVRHQPQLHDGTGYTLQLAN
;
A
#
# COMPACT_ATOMS: atom_id res chain seq x y z
N MET A 1 -15.98 20.73 8.23
CA MET A 1 -15.88 19.82 7.07
C MET A 1 -15.26 18.53 7.58
N THR A 2 -15.87 17.37 7.37
CA THR A 2 -15.24 16.08 7.70
C THR A 2 -14.12 15.81 6.69
N ALA A 3 -12.92 15.52 7.17
CA ALA A 3 -11.73 15.32 6.34
C ALA A 3 -11.04 14.02 6.77
N LEU A 4 -11.72 12.89 6.55
CA LEU A 4 -11.25 11.55 6.92
C LEU A 4 -10.54 10.92 5.72
N PHE A 5 -9.33 10.42 5.94
CA PHE A 5 -8.50 9.79 4.92
C PHE A 5 -7.96 8.47 5.43
N ILE A 6 -7.71 7.53 4.52
CA ILE A 6 -6.98 6.30 4.83
C ILE A 6 -5.63 6.33 4.11
N GLY A 7 -4.54 6.13 4.84
CA GLY A 7 -3.21 5.89 4.29
C GLY A 7 -2.88 4.40 4.33
N LEU A 8 -2.33 3.85 3.24
CA LEU A 8 -1.91 2.45 3.11
C LEU A 8 -0.46 2.38 2.62
N MET A 9 0.36 1.60 3.31
CA MET A 9 1.77 1.41 2.98
C MET A 9 2.22 -0.03 3.18
N SER A 10 2.98 -0.56 2.22
CA SER A 10 3.73 -1.80 2.38
C SER A 10 5.20 -1.45 2.30
N GLY A 11 5.90 -1.66 3.43
CA GLY A 11 7.31 -1.33 3.58
C GLY A 11 8.22 -2.28 2.80
N THR A 12 9.46 -1.88 2.59
CA THR A 12 10.46 -2.69 1.87
C THR A 12 10.88 -3.96 2.62
N SER A 13 10.58 -4.06 3.92
CA SER A 13 10.77 -5.31 4.67
C SER A 13 9.76 -6.40 4.28
N LEU A 14 8.69 -6.04 3.55
CA LEU A 14 7.62 -6.94 3.12
C LEU A 14 7.02 -7.73 4.29
N ASP A 15 7.05 -7.16 5.49
CA ASP A 15 6.50 -7.80 6.69
C ASP A 15 4.97 -7.68 6.74
N GLY A 16 4.41 -6.70 6.04
CA GLY A 16 2.98 -6.51 5.96
C GLY A 16 2.55 -5.26 5.20
N VAL A 17 1.27 -4.96 5.36
CA VAL A 17 0.59 -3.75 4.94
C VAL A 17 0.07 -3.05 6.18
N ASP A 18 0.50 -1.81 6.35
CA ASP A 18 -0.02 -0.93 7.38
C ASP A 18 -1.08 0.00 6.80
N GLY A 19 -2.16 0.18 7.56
CA GLY A 19 -3.23 1.10 7.24
C GLY A 19 -3.53 2.02 8.42
N VAL A 20 -3.75 3.29 8.13
CA VAL A 20 -4.10 4.32 9.13
C VAL A 20 -5.32 5.08 8.66
N LEU A 21 -6.31 5.24 9.54
CA LEU A 21 -7.40 6.19 9.35
C LEU A 21 -7.07 7.48 10.09
N ALA A 22 -6.94 8.58 9.37
CA ALA A 22 -6.59 9.88 9.89
C ALA A 22 -7.72 10.90 9.69
N ASP A 23 -7.91 11.75 10.69
CA ASP A 23 -8.85 12.86 10.70
C ASP A 23 -8.08 14.19 10.60
N PHE A 24 -8.18 14.81 9.44
CA PHE A 24 -7.56 16.10 9.12
C PHE A 24 -8.48 17.29 9.43
N SER A 25 -9.68 17.05 9.98
CA SER A 25 -10.58 18.14 10.37
C SER A 25 -10.18 18.81 11.68
N THR A 26 -9.25 18.20 12.43
CA THR A 26 -8.72 18.70 13.69
C THR A 26 -7.26 19.13 13.56
N THR A 27 -6.81 19.99 14.47
CA THR A 27 -5.40 20.31 14.65
C THR A 27 -5.03 20.06 16.12
N PRO A 28 -4.10 19.13 16.43
CA PRO A 28 -3.33 18.30 15.49
C PRO A 28 -4.21 17.27 14.74
N ILE A 29 -3.65 16.70 13.67
CA ILE A 29 -4.27 15.56 12.95
C ILE A 29 -4.45 14.41 13.93
N ALA A 30 -5.63 13.79 13.94
CA ALA A 30 -5.93 12.67 14.82
C ALA A 30 -5.90 11.34 14.08
N VAL A 31 -5.16 10.36 14.60
CA VAL A 31 -5.25 8.96 14.15
C VAL A 31 -6.45 8.31 14.85
N ARG A 32 -7.45 7.89 14.07
CA ARG A 32 -8.67 7.25 14.62
C ARG A 32 -8.50 5.74 14.78
N ALA A 33 -7.76 5.12 13.87
CA ALA A 33 -7.48 3.69 13.90
C ALA A 33 -6.23 3.37 13.09
N HIS A 34 -5.62 2.23 13.40
CA HIS A 34 -4.53 1.64 12.62
C HIS A 34 -4.73 0.13 12.56
N VAL A 35 -4.27 -0.48 11.47
CA VAL A 35 -4.29 -1.93 11.22
C VAL A 35 -2.97 -2.30 10.57
N SER A 36 -2.40 -3.44 10.98
CA SER A 36 -1.27 -4.06 10.28
C SER A 36 -1.68 -5.48 9.87
N ALA A 37 -1.49 -5.80 8.60
CA ALA A 37 -1.84 -7.09 8.03
C ALA A 37 -0.61 -7.74 7.39
N ALA A 38 -0.30 -8.97 7.79
CA ALA A 38 0.80 -9.72 7.19
C ALA A 38 0.52 -10.01 5.70
N LEU A 39 1.58 -10.01 4.89
CA LEU A 39 1.51 -10.51 3.52
C LEU A 39 1.53 -12.03 3.53
N GLU A 40 0.67 -12.64 2.71
CA GLU A 40 0.72 -14.08 2.45
C GLU A 40 2.12 -14.49 1.96
N PRO A 41 2.70 -15.59 2.46
CA PRO A 41 4.09 -15.97 2.15
C PRO A 41 4.39 -16.04 0.65
N ALA A 42 3.43 -16.52 -0.16
CA ALA A 42 3.57 -16.59 -1.61
C ALA A 42 3.66 -15.19 -2.26
N LEU A 43 2.84 -14.24 -1.81
CA LEU A 43 2.88 -12.86 -2.30
C LEU A 43 4.17 -12.16 -1.87
N LYS A 44 4.61 -12.37 -0.62
CA LYS A 44 5.91 -11.87 -0.13
C LYS A 44 7.06 -12.40 -0.99
N ALA A 45 7.09 -13.70 -1.24
CA ALA A 45 8.12 -14.33 -2.06
C ALA A 45 8.13 -13.79 -3.50
N GLU A 46 6.94 -13.58 -4.08
CA GLU A 46 6.82 -13.05 -5.43
C GLU A 46 7.31 -11.59 -5.53
N LEU A 47 6.92 -10.74 -4.58
CA LEU A 47 7.38 -9.35 -4.50
C LEU A 47 8.90 -9.27 -4.27
N LEU A 48 9.47 -10.16 -3.44
CA LEU A 48 10.92 -10.31 -3.29
C LEU A 48 11.59 -10.72 -4.59
N ALA A 49 11.07 -11.73 -5.28
CA ALA A 49 11.63 -12.21 -6.55
C ALA A 49 11.58 -11.11 -7.63
N LEU A 50 10.53 -10.28 -7.64
CA LEU A 50 10.41 -9.14 -8.52
C LEU A 50 11.45 -8.04 -8.24
N ASN A 51 12.20 -8.08 -7.13
CA ASN A 51 13.33 -7.16 -6.88
C ASN A 51 14.60 -7.53 -7.69
N GLN A 52 14.59 -8.67 -8.38
CA GLN A 52 15.68 -9.15 -9.24
C GLN A 52 15.17 -9.33 -10.67
N PRO A 53 16.03 -9.22 -11.70
CA PRO A 53 15.66 -9.57 -13.07
C PRO A 53 15.18 -11.02 -13.18
N GLY A 54 14.21 -11.29 -14.05
CA GLY A 54 13.62 -12.61 -14.17
C GLY A 54 12.76 -12.81 -15.41
N ILE A 55 12.20 -14.01 -15.54
CA ILE A 55 11.32 -14.34 -16.66
C ILE A 55 9.94 -13.72 -16.43
N ASN A 56 9.41 -13.07 -17.46
CA ASN A 56 8.03 -12.57 -17.52
C ASN A 56 7.66 -11.60 -16.39
N GLU A 57 8.60 -10.72 -15.99
CA GLU A 57 8.45 -9.79 -14.85
C GLU A 57 7.22 -8.89 -14.96
N LEU A 58 6.84 -8.42 -16.16
CA LEU A 58 5.69 -7.53 -16.33
C LEU A 58 4.36 -8.21 -15.98
N HIS A 59 4.15 -9.43 -16.47
CA HIS A 59 2.94 -10.21 -16.15
C HIS A 59 2.87 -10.54 -14.67
N ARG A 60 4.00 -10.98 -14.11
CA ARG A 60 4.16 -11.30 -12.69
C ARG A 60 3.90 -10.09 -11.80
N ALA A 61 4.45 -8.94 -12.14
CA ALA A 61 4.21 -7.67 -11.45
C ALA A 61 2.74 -7.27 -11.47
N ALA A 62 2.04 -7.43 -12.60
CA ALA A 62 0.62 -7.12 -12.69
C ALA A 62 -0.24 -8.03 -11.78
N LEU A 63 0.07 -9.32 -11.71
CA LEU A 63 -0.61 -10.25 -10.81
C LEU A 63 -0.31 -9.95 -9.34
N ALA A 64 0.95 -9.67 -8.99
CA ALA A 64 1.36 -9.31 -7.64
C ALA A 64 0.71 -7.99 -7.19
N ALA A 65 0.63 -6.99 -8.07
CA ALA A 65 -0.07 -5.73 -7.81
C ALA A 65 -1.55 -5.97 -7.47
N ASN A 66 -2.26 -6.77 -8.27
CA ASN A 66 -3.66 -7.11 -8.00
C ASN A 66 -3.83 -7.85 -6.67
N ALA A 67 -2.91 -8.77 -6.34
CA ALA A 67 -2.93 -9.48 -5.06
C ALA A 67 -2.70 -8.53 -3.88
N LEU A 68 -1.76 -7.59 -3.99
CA LEU A 68 -1.52 -6.55 -2.97
C LEU A 68 -2.78 -5.69 -2.74
N MET A 69 -3.50 -5.32 -3.80
CA MET A 69 -4.71 -4.52 -3.67
C MET A 69 -5.85 -5.24 -2.94
N ARG A 70 -5.89 -6.58 -2.99
CA ARG A 70 -6.82 -7.36 -2.16
C ARG A 70 -6.48 -7.26 -0.67
N VAL A 71 -5.18 -7.24 -0.33
CA VAL A 71 -4.71 -7.02 1.05
C VAL A 71 -5.08 -5.61 1.51
N TYR A 72 -4.81 -4.60 0.68
CA TYR A 72 -5.16 -3.20 0.95
C TYR A 72 -6.67 -3.03 1.18
N ALA A 73 -7.50 -3.65 0.34
CA ALA A 73 -8.95 -3.64 0.51
C ALA A 73 -9.40 -4.32 1.82
N SER A 74 -8.73 -5.38 2.25
CA SER A 74 -9.00 -6.02 3.56
C SER A 74 -8.66 -5.08 4.72
N VAL A 75 -7.50 -4.42 4.66
CA VAL A 75 -7.06 -3.44 5.68
C VAL A 75 -8.05 -2.28 5.78
N VAL A 76 -8.50 -1.73 4.65
CA VAL A 76 -9.53 -0.68 4.62
C VAL A 76 -10.82 -1.14 5.28
N LYS A 77 -11.31 -2.34 4.96
CA LYS A 77 -12.52 -2.90 5.59
C LYS A 77 -12.38 -3.03 7.10
N GLN A 78 -11.21 -3.46 7.58
CA GLN A 78 -10.93 -3.58 9.01
C GLN A 78 -10.92 -2.20 9.70
N LEU A 79 -10.27 -1.19 9.11
CA LEU A 79 -10.27 0.18 9.64
C LEU A 79 -11.69 0.76 9.73
N LEU A 80 -12.51 0.57 8.70
CA LEU A 80 -13.91 1.01 8.68
C LEU A 80 -14.74 0.30 9.74
N ALA A 81 -14.56 -1.02 9.91
CA ALA A 81 -15.26 -1.79 10.93
C ALA A 81 -14.87 -1.35 12.36
N MET A 82 -13.58 -1.12 12.63
CA MET A 82 -13.09 -0.67 13.94
C MET A 82 -13.60 0.71 14.34
N THR A 83 -13.87 1.57 13.35
CA THR A 83 -14.32 2.94 13.57
C THR A 83 -15.82 3.14 13.37
N SER A 84 -16.54 2.08 13.00
CA SER A 84 -17.97 2.12 12.64
C SER A 84 -18.29 3.17 11.56
N LEU A 85 -17.36 3.42 10.64
CA LEU A 85 -17.52 4.38 9.56
C LEU A 85 -17.96 3.69 8.27
N ALA A 86 -18.84 4.36 7.52
CA ALA A 86 -19.21 3.94 6.18
C ALA A 86 -18.15 4.38 5.15
N PRO A 87 -17.95 3.64 4.04
CA PRO A 87 -16.99 4.01 3.00
C PRO A 87 -17.20 5.43 2.45
N GLY A 88 -18.46 5.88 2.30
CA GLY A 88 -18.80 7.21 1.80
C GLY A 88 -18.40 8.37 2.73
N GLN A 89 -17.94 8.09 3.95
CA GLN A 89 -17.41 9.10 4.87
C GLN A 89 -15.90 9.32 4.69
N ILE A 90 -15.21 8.45 3.95
CA ILE A 90 -13.80 8.58 3.64
C ILE A 90 -13.65 9.45 2.39
N THR A 91 -12.86 10.50 2.49
CA THR A 91 -12.62 11.46 1.41
C THR A 91 -11.74 10.85 0.33
N ALA A 92 -10.62 10.24 0.73
CA ALA A 92 -9.73 9.53 -0.19
C ALA A 92 -8.90 8.47 0.52
N ILE A 93 -8.32 7.59 -0.28
CA ILE A 93 -7.33 6.60 0.15
C ILE A 93 -6.00 6.94 -0.53
N GLY A 94 -4.96 7.17 0.26
CA GLY A 94 -3.58 7.24 -0.22
C GLY A 94 -2.94 5.87 -0.16
N ALA A 95 -2.65 5.27 -1.31
CA ALA A 95 -2.00 3.97 -1.42
C ALA A 95 -0.60 4.12 -1.99
N HIS A 96 0.43 3.84 -1.18
CA HIS A 96 1.82 3.87 -1.64
C HIS A 96 2.12 2.73 -2.64
N GLY A 97 1.47 1.58 -2.47
CA GLY A 97 1.81 0.33 -3.14
C GLY A 97 3.08 -0.31 -2.58
N GLN A 98 3.65 -1.24 -3.36
CA GLN A 98 4.91 -1.90 -3.03
C GLN A 98 6.02 -1.47 -3.97
N THR A 99 7.08 -0.88 -3.43
CA THR A 99 8.29 -0.59 -4.23
C THR A 99 8.97 -1.89 -4.65
N VAL A 100 9.20 -2.04 -5.96
CA VAL A 100 9.99 -3.14 -6.55
C VAL A 100 11.25 -2.64 -7.25
N ARG A 101 11.32 -1.36 -7.61
CA ARG A 101 12.54 -0.70 -8.08
C ARG A 101 12.62 0.72 -7.52
N HIS A 102 13.79 1.12 -7.06
CA HIS A 102 14.09 2.49 -6.68
C HIS A 102 15.51 2.84 -7.12
N GLN A 103 15.61 3.51 -8.26
CA GLN A 103 16.87 3.81 -8.95
C GLN A 103 16.91 5.28 -9.42
N PRO A 104 16.62 6.28 -8.56
CA PRO A 104 16.47 7.68 -8.97
C PRO A 104 17.77 8.38 -9.40
N GLN A 105 18.93 7.84 -9.03
CA GLN A 105 20.26 8.44 -9.30
C GLN A 105 21.12 7.61 -10.27
N LEU A 106 20.53 6.58 -10.88
CA LEU A 106 21.23 5.68 -11.82
C LEU A 106 20.93 6.06 -13.27
N HIS A 107 21.50 5.29 -14.22
CA HIS A 107 21.20 5.36 -15.66
C HIS A 107 21.48 6.71 -16.29
N ASP A 108 22.67 7.25 -16.04
CA ASP A 108 23.18 8.48 -16.67
C ASP A 108 22.20 9.66 -16.58
N GLY A 109 21.49 9.78 -15.45
CA GLY A 109 20.53 10.83 -15.17
C GLY A 109 19.06 10.48 -15.48
N THR A 110 18.78 9.30 -16.04
CA THR A 110 17.41 8.81 -16.32
C THR A 110 16.93 7.88 -15.20
N GLY A 111 16.89 8.40 -13.98
CA GLY A 111 16.45 7.62 -12.81
C GLY A 111 14.96 7.29 -12.85
N TYR A 112 14.57 6.22 -12.14
CA TYR A 112 13.17 5.84 -12.02
C TYR A 112 12.85 5.19 -10.66
N THR A 113 11.57 5.09 -10.35
CA THR A 113 11.06 4.24 -9.28
C THR A 113 9.79 3.54 -9.77
N LEU A 114 9.53 2.35 -9.25
CA LEU A 114 8.34 1.57 -9.59
C LEU A 114 7.73 1.04 -8.29
N GLN A 115 6.52 1.51 -8.02
CA GLN A 115 5.61 0.97 -7.02
C GLN A 115 4.50 0.19 -7.73
N LEU A 116 4.21 -1.00 -7.24
CA LEU A 116 3.09 -1.81 -7.70
C LEU A 116 1.84 -1.45 -6.89
N ALA A 117 0.85 -0.87 -7.56
CA ALA A 117 -0.50 -0.63 -7.05
C ALA A 117 -1.44 -0.49 -8.25
N ASN A 118 -2.42 -1.39 -8.38
CA ASN A 118 -3.36 -1.45 -9.52
C ASN A 118 -4.77 -1.02 -9.14
#